data_AF-A0A7Y0S2L6-F1
#
_entry.id   AF-A0A7Y0S2L6-F1
#
_cell.length_a   1.000
_cell.length_b   1.000
_cell.length_c   1.000
_cell.angle_alpha   90.00
_cell.angle_beta   90.00
_cell.angle_gamma   90.00
#
_symmetry.space_group_name_H-M   'P 1'
#
loop_
_entity.id
_entity.type
_entity.pdbx_description
1 polymer ?
#
loop_
_entity_poly.entity_id
_entity_poly.type
_entity_poly.pdbx_seq_one_letter_code
_entity_poly.pdbx_strand_id
1 'polypeptide(L)'
;DAESLSEADFEYAQDHLRMLSGLYGLLKPLDLMQPYRLERGTKLANDKGTNLYQFWGNVITDKLNEAISAQGDNVLINLASNE
;
A
#
# COMPACT_ATOMS: atom_id res chain seq x y z
N ASP A 1 1.38 18.63 1.56
CA ASP A 1 2.68 18.63 0.88
C ASP A 1 3.63 17.80 1.74
N ALA A 2 4.37 16.86 1.14
CA ALA A 2 5.24 15.96 1.90
C ALA A 2 6.54 16.66 2.32
N GLU A 3 7.02 17.60 1.52
CA GLU A 3 8.27 18.33 1.79
C GLU A 3 8.16 19.28 3.00
N SER A 4 6.93 19.63 3.39
CA SER A 4 6.65 20.50 4.55
C SER A 4 6.45 19.74 5.86
N LEU A 5 6.52 18.40 5.85
CA LEU A 5 6.25 17.57 7.04
C LEU A 5 7.44 17.59 8.02
N SER A 6 7.13 17.64 9.31
CA SER A 6 8.11 17.44 10.38
C SER A 6 8.43 15.96 10.56
N GLU A 7 9.48 15.65 11.33
CA GLU A 7 9.83 14.26 11.69
C GLU A 7 8.68 13.55 12.42
N ALA A 8 7.99 14.26 13.33
CA ALA A 8 6.82 13.73 14.02
C ALA A 8 5.64 13.46 13.06
N ASP A 9 5.46 14.28 12.03
CA ASP A 9 4.44 14.03 11.00
C ASP A 9 4.80 12.79 10.16
N PHE A 10 6.09 12.58 9.87
CA PHE A 10 6.56 11.37 9.18
C PHE A 10 6.40 10.12 10.02
N GLU A 11 6.70 10.17 11.33
CA GLU A 11 6.46 9.06 12.25
C GLU A 11 4.96 8.72 12.30
N TYR A 12 4.10 9.72 12.46
CA TYR A 12 2.65 9.53 12.42
C TYR A 12 2.20 8.93 11.09
N ALA A 13 2.66 9.46 9.95
CA ALA A 13 2.31 8.92 8.64
C ALA A 13 2.84 7.49 8.47
N GLN A 14 4.02 7.18 9.00
CA GLN A 14 4.62 5.85 8.92
C GLN A 14 3.74 4.78 9.57
N ASP A 15 3.06 5.14 10.66
CA ASP A 15 2.12 4.25 11.32
C ASP A 15 0.76 4.25 10.62
N HIS A 16 0.20 5.41 10.28
CA HIS A 16 -1.21 5.55 9.88
C HIS A 16 -1.49 5.61 8.36
N LEU A 17 -0.48 5.80 7.50
CA LEU A 17 -0.65 5.89 6.04
C LEU A 17 -0.10 4.65 5.34
N ARG A 18 -0.86 4.13 4.37
CA ARG A 18 -0.42 3.08 3.45
C ARG A 18 -0.72 3.49 2.01
N MET A 19 0.18 3.15 1.10
CA MET A 19 0.05 3.39 -0.33
C MET A 19 -0.09 2.05 -1.07
N LEU A 20 -1.10 1.92 -1.93
CA LEU A 20 -1.25 0.75 -2.78
C LEU A 20 -0.30 0.84 -3.98
N SER A 21 0.37 -0.27 -4.29
CA SER A 21 1.34 -0.36 -5.38
C SER A 21 1.13 -1.65 -6.17
N GLY A 22 1.16 -1.57 -7.51
CA GLY A 22 1.10 -2.75 -8.36
C GLY A 22 2.31 -3.68 -8.20
N LEU A 23 3.50 -3.12 -7.97
CA LEU A 23 4.76 -3.87 -7.83
C LEU A 23 5.09 -4.24 -6.38
N TYR A 24 4.83 -3.34 -5.44
CA TYR A 24 5.19 -3.51 -4.03
C TYR A 24 4.02 -3.90 -3.14
N GLY A 25 2.78 -3.91 -3.67
CA GLY A 25 1.58 -4.29 -2.92
C GLY A 25 1.11 -3.17 -2.00
N LEU A 26 1.70 -3.08 -0.80
CA LEU A 26 1.35 -2.11 0.24
C LEU A 26 2.63 -1.48 0.80
N LEU A 27 2.82 -0.18 0.56
CA LEU A 27 3.98 0.59 1.00
C LEU A 27 3.64 1.50 2.17
N LYS A 28 4.64 1.75 3.02
CA LYS A 28 4.65 2.82 4.01
C LYS A 28 5.41 4.05 3.49
N PRO A 29 5.16 5.25 4.03
CA PRO A 29 5.82 6.49 3.64
C PRO A 29 7.35 6.43 3.55
N LEU A 30 8.01 5.72 4.47
CA LEU A 30 9.48 5.63 4.55
C LEU A 30 10.06 4.35 3.94
N ASP A 31 9.25 3.53 3.26
CA ASP A 31 9.77 2.36 2.57
C ASP A 31 10.60 2.79 1.34
N LEU A 32 11.84 2.31 1.25
CA LEU A 32 12.68 2.55 0.08
C LEU A 32 12.13 1.80 -1.13
N MET A 33 12.06 2.49 -2.26
CA MET A 33 11.59 1.91 -3.52
C MET A 33 12.45 2.36 -4.70
N GLN A 34 12.46 1.53 -5.74
CA GLN A 34 13.10 1.84 -7.01
C GLN A 34 12.05 2.40 -7.99
N PRO A 35 12.46 3.22 -8.97
CA PRO A 35 11.55 3.70 -10.00
C PRO A 35 10.99 2.51 -10.79
N TYR A 36 9.67 2.52 -10.99
CA TYR A 36 8.97 1.52 -11.77
C TYR A 36 7.70 2.13 -12.37
N ARG A 37 7.11 1.44 -13.36
CA ARG A 37 5.76 1.73 -13.84
C ARG A 37 5.00 0.43 -14.03
N LEU A 38 4.10 0.14 -13.10
CA LEU A 38 3.23 -1.03 -13.13
C LEU A 38 1.92 -0.69 -12.40
N GLU A 39 0.92 -0.28 -13.17
CA GLU A 39 -0.39 0.10 -12.65
C GLU A 39 -1.19 -1.13 -12.22
N ARG A 40 -2.10 -0.97 -11.24
CA ARG A 40 -2.83 -2.10 -10.66
C ARG A 40 -3.71 -2.84 -11.68
N GLY A 41 -4.30 -2.11 -12.61
CA GLY A 41 -5.11 -2.65 -13.71
C GLY A 41 -4.33 -3.36 -14.83
N THR A 42 -3.00 -3.43 -14.75
CA THR A 42 -2.18 -4.06 -15.81
C THR A 42 -2.48 -5.56 -15.90
N LYS A 43 -2.85 -6.02 -17.10
CA LYS A 43 -2.95 -7.44 -17.42
C LYS A 43 -1.55 -8.03 -17.58
N LEU A 44 -1.00 -8.53 -16.50
CA LEU A 44 0.30 -9.19 -16.45
C LEU A 44 0.11 -10.65 -16.06
N ALA A 45 0.32 -11.55 -17.03
CA ALA A 45 0.34 -12.99 -16.75
C ALA A 45 1.53 -13.35 -15.86
N ASN A 46 1.27 -14.19 -14.86
CA ASN A 46 2.20 -14.62 -13.84
C ASN A 46 1.79 -16.01 -13.33
N ASP A 47 2.63 -16.66 -12.54
CA ASP A 47 2.39 -18.03 -12.05
C ASP A 47 1.09 -18.19 -11.24
N LYS A 48 0.52 -17.09 -10.73
CA LYS A 48 -0.71 -17.07 -9.94
C LYS A 48 -1.95 -16.61 -10.73
N GLY A 49 -1.81 -16.19 -11.99
CA GLY A 49 -2.94 -15.75 -12.80
C GLY A 49 -2.61 -14.84 -13.97
N THR A 50 -3.64 -14.16 -14.45
CA THR A 50 -3.59 -13.31 -15.66
C THR A 50 -3.45 -11.81 -15.36
N ASN A 51 -3.52 -11.42 -14.08
CA ASN A 51 -3.46 -10.03 -13.65
C ASN A 51 -2.91 -9.89 -12.22
N LEU A 52 -2.70 -8.64 -11.80
CA LEU A 52 -2.12 -8.30 -10.50
C LEU A 52 -3.06 -8.52 -9.32
N TYR A 53 -4.38 -8.47 -9.51
CA TYR A 53 -5.33 -8.80 -8.43
C TYR A 53 -5.20 -10.27 -8.03
N GLN A 54 -5.07 -11.17 -9.01
CA GLN A 54 -4.83 -12.60 -8.75
C GLN A 54 -3.45 -12.86 -8.15
N PHE A 55 -2.42 -12.13 -8.61
CA PHE A 55 -1.07 -12.23 -8.07
C PHE A 55 -1.01 -11.88 -6.57
N TRP A 56 -1.62 -10.76 -6.20
CA TRP A 56 -1.63 -10.27 -4.83
C TRP A 56 -2.64 -11.00 -3.93
N GLY A 57 -3.78 -11.43 -4.47
CA GLY A 57 -4.82 -12.12 -3.72
C GLY A 57 -5.15 -11.38 -2.41
N ASN A 58 -5.11 -12.11 -1.29
CA ASN A 58 -5.40 -11.55 0.03
C ASN A 58 -4.20 -10.88 0.71
N VAL A 59 -2.98 -10.98 0.16
CA VAL A 59 -1.74 -10.51 0.84
C VAL A 59 -1.84 -9.05 1.24
N ILE A 60 -2.39 -8.19 0.38
CA ILE A 60 -2.55 -6.76 0.67
C ILE A 60 -3.56 -6.54 1.80
N THR A 61 -4.69 -7.24 1.75
CA THR A 61 -5.74 -7.16 2.78
C THR A 61 -5.24 -7.65 4.13
N ASP A 62 -4.52 -8.76 4.16
CA ASP A 62 -3.95 -9.34 5.38
C ASP A 62 -2.94 -8.36 6.01
N LYS A 63 -2.05 -7.78 5.19
CA LYS A 63 -1.08 -6.77 5.66
C LYS A 63 -1.74 -5.49 6.17
N LEU A 64 -2.83 -5.06 5.54
CA LEU A 64 -3.59 -3.90 6.01
C LEU A 64 -4.26 -4.18 7.35
N ASN A 65 -4.86 -5.37 7.52
CA ASN A 65 -5.49 -5.78 8.78
C ASN A 65 -4.46 -5.90 9.91
N GLU A 66 -3.26 -6.43 9.64
CA GLU A 66 -2.15 -6.43 10.59
C GLU A 66 -1.79 -5.02 11.05
N ALA A 67 -1.69 -4.06 10.11
CA ALA A 67 -1.35 -2.67 10.42
C ALA A 67 -2.41 -1.98 11.27
N ILE A 68 -3.69 -2.16 10.93
CA ILE A 68 -4.84 -1.62 11.68
C ILE A 68 -4.85 -2.20 13.11
N SER A 69 -4.69 -3.51 13.23
CA SER A 69 -4.69 -4.20 14.54
C SER A 69 -3.54 -3.74 15.44
N ALA A 70 -2.36 -3.48 14.88
CA ALA A 70 -1.20 -3.02 15.63
C ALA A 70 -1.37 -1.62 16.23
N GLN A 71 -2.19 -0.76 15.60
CA GLN A 71 -2.51 0.58 16.09
C GLN A 71 -3.59 0.57 17.17
N GLY A 72 -4.36 -0.53 17.27
CA GLY A 72 -5.57 -0.58 18.09
C GLY A 72 -6.74 0.21 17.49
N ASP A 73 -6.59 0.65 16.24
CA ASP A 73 -7.61 1.37 15.48
C ASP A 73 -8.58 0.38 14.82
N ASN A 74 -9.79 0.86 14.51
CA ASN A 74 -10.81 0.07 13.80
C ASN A 74 -11.39 0.82 12.60
N VAL A 75 -10.76 1.92 12.18
CA VAL A 75 -11.27 2.78 11.11
C VAL A 75 -10.26 2.84 9.98
N LEU A 76 -10.72 2.47 8.77
CA LEU A 76 -9.96 2.64 7.54
C LEU A 76 -10.55 3.82 6.75
N ILE A 77 -9.73 4.85 6.51
CA ILE A 77 -10.08 5.94 5.61
C ILE A 77 -9.55 5.60 4.21
N ASN A 78 -10.44 5.23 3.30
CA ASN A 78 -10.07 4.92 1.92
C ASN A 78 -10.00 6.19 1.06
N LEU A 79 -8.78 6.63 0.75
CA LEU A 79 -8.49 7.71 -0.20
C LEU A 79 -7.83 7.20 -1.50
N ALA A 80 -7.84 5.88 -1.73
CA ALA A 80 -7.33 5.29 -2.96
C ALA A 80 -8.37 5.40 -4.09
N SER A 81 -7.91 5.35 -5.33
CA SER A 81 -8.77 5.26 -6.51
C SER A 81 -9.48 3.90 -6.59
N ASN A 82 -10.62 3.85 -7.28
CA ASN A 82 -11.41 2.64 -7.53
C ASN A 82 -10.91 1.81 -8.74
N GLU A 83 -9.62 1.91 -9.09
CA GLU A 83 -9.05 1.25 -10.28
C GLU A 83 -9.31 -0.26 -10.39
#